data_AF-A0A168EFV6-F1
#
_entry.id   AF-A0A168EFV6-F1
#
_cell.length_a   1.000
_cell.length_b   1.000
_cell.length_c   1.000
_cell.angle_alpha   90.00
_cell.angle_beta   90.00
_cell.angle_gamma   90.00
#
_symmetry.space_group_name_H-M   'P 1'
#
loop_
_entity.id
_entity.type
_entity.pdbx_description
1 polymer ?
#
loop_
_entity_poly.entity_id
_entity_poly.type
_entity_poly.pdbx_seq_one_letter_code
_entity_poly.pdbx_strand_id
1 'polypeptide(L)'
;MSTASGNTTNPAQMVQQMHQQIAALTAQVQALQANPGGGATHAIPKFPKPEAFDGTKGSVRTFLTQAKAYLKVNTAIDREPSKILCIGNLLTGKAMEWWEPTLRDYLDNEEPEAETTQIFGDYNNFEELLKTAFRDPDEIRTATRKLKALKQTRSAQHYA
;
A
#
# COMPACT_ATOMS: atom_id res chain seq x y z
N MET A 1 70.07 23.06 -29.60
CA MET A 1 69.44 22.03 -28.75
C MET A 1 68.07 22.56 -28.35
N SER A 2 67.02 21.82 -28.69
CA SER A 2 65.62 22.26 -28.75
C SER A 2 64.93 22.39 -27.39
N THR A 3 63.90 23.22 -27.40
CA THR A 3 63.11 23.80 -26.30
C THR A 3 62.37 22.78 -25.42
N ALA A 4 62.48 22.95 -24.10
CA ALA A 4 61.58 22.37 -23.12
C ALA A 4 60.25 23.13 -23.10
N SER A 5 59.19 22.52 -23.64
CA SER A 5 57.82 23.02 -23.52
C SER A 5 57.21 22.48 -22.22
N GLY A 6 57.12 23.33 -21.21
CA GLY A 6 56.37 23.04 -19.99
C GLY A 6 54.88 22.92 -20.31
N ASN A 7 54.31 21.76 -20.00
CA ASN A 7 52.88 21.49 -20.10
C ASN A 7 52.16 22.24 -18.97
N THR A 8 51.91 23.53 -19.16
CA THR A 8 51.05 24.30 -18.27
C THR A 8 49.61 23.98 -18.65
N THR A 9 48.95 23.11 -17.89
CA THR A 9 47.49 22.97 -17.95
C THR A 9 46.90 24.33 -17.61
N ASN A 10 46.42 25.01 -18.64
CA ASN A 10 46.03 26.40 -18.58
C ASN A 10 44.70 26.49 -17.80
N PRO A 11 44.57 27.31 -16.74
CA PRO A 11 43.32 27.40 -15.96
C PRO A 11 42.11 27.74 -16.84
N ALA A 12 42.31 28.43 -17.96
CA ALA A 12 41.27 28.67 -18.96
C ALA A 12 40.72 27.37 -19.58
N GLN A 13 41.56 26.36 -19.83
CA GLN A 13 41.12 25.08 -20.38
C GLN A 13 40.32 24.26 -19.37
N MET A 14 40.71 24.28 -18.09
CA MET A 14 39.98 23.59 -17.02
C MET A 14 38.59 24.21 -16.79
N VAL A 15 38.51 25.54 -16.80
CA VAL A 15 37.23 26.26 -16.72
C VAL A 15 36.36 25.93 -17.94
N GLN A 16 36.94 25.90 -19.13
CA GLN A 16 36.21 25.55 -20.36
C GLN A 16 35.67 24.10 -20.33
N GLN A 17 36.46 23.16 -19.81
CA GLN A 17 36.02 21.77 -19.62
C GLN A 17 34.87 21.67 -18.61
N MET A 18 34.92 22.42 -17.51
CA MET A 18 33.81 22.44 -16.53
C MET A 18 32.51 22.98 -17.15
N HIS A 19 32.58 24.05 -17.94
CA HIS A 19 31.40 24.61 -18.60
C HIS A 19 30.77 23.62 -19.57
N GLN A 20 31.58 22.87 -20.32
CA GLN A 20 31.11 21.81 -21.20
C GLN A 20 30.41 20.68 -20.43
N GLN A 21 30.95 20.31 -19.27
CA GLN A 21 30.38 19.28 -18.42
C GLN A 21 29.04 19.70 -17.81
N ILE A 22 28.92 20.96 -17.37
CA ILE A 22 27.66 21.54 -16.87
C ILE A 22 26.61 21.58 -17.99
N ALA A 23 26.98 22.04 -19.19
CA ALA A 23 26.06 22.09 -20.34
C ALA A 23 25.53 20.69 -20.71
N ALA A 24 26.40 19.68 -20.74
CA ALA A 24 26.02 18.30 -21.01
C ALA A 24 25.07 17.74 -19.94
N LEU A 25 25.35 18.00 -18.67
CA LEU A 25 24.50 17.54 -17.56
C LEU A 25 23.13 18.23 -17.56
N THR A 26 23.10 19.52 -17.88
CA THR A 26 21.86 20.30 -17.99
C THR A 26 20.99 19.80 -19.14
N ALA A 27 21.59 19.48 -20.28
CA ALA A 27 20.88 18.88 -21.42
C ALA A 27 20.33 17.48 -21.10
N GLN A 28 21.07 16.67 -20.32
CA GLN A 28 20.61 15.35 -19.90
C GLN A 28 19.42 15.44 -18.93
N VAL A 29 19.44 16.38 -17.97
CA VAL A 29 18.31 16.62 -17.05
C VAL A 29 17.08 17.09 -17.84
N GLN A 30 17.25 18.01 -18.79
CA GLN A 30 16.15 18.46 -19.64
C GLN A 30 15.58 17.35 -20.52
N ALA A 31 16.41 16.47 -21.09
CA ALA A 31 15.95 15.33 -21.87
C ALA A 31 15.15 14.31 -21.03
N LEU A 32 15.57 14.07 -19.78
CA LEU A 32 14.84 13.23 -18.83
C LEU A 32 13.51 13.86 -18.41
N GLN A 33 13.46 15.19 -18.26
CA GLN A 33 12.23 15.94 -17.96
C GLN A 33 11.29 16.05 -19.17
N ALA A 34 11.83 16.14 -20.38
CA ALA A 34 11.09 16.29 -21.63
C ALA A 34 10.55 14.97 -22.20
N ASN A 35 10.95 13.82 -21.64
CA ASN A 35 10.38 12.52 -21.99
C ASN A 35 9.49 11.95 -20.87
N PRO A 36 8.30 12.52 -20.60
CA PRO A 36 7.34 11.94 -19.66
C PRO A 36 6.59 10.71 -20.24
N GLY A 37 6.99 10.15 -21.39
CA GLY A 37 6.12 9.29 -22.21
C GLY A 37 6.73 8.02 -22.80
N GLY A 38 7.80 7.47 -22.23
CA GLY A 38 8.50 6.29 -22.76
C GLY A 38 8.13 4.93 -22.16
N GLY A 39 7.12 4.85 -21.28
CA GLY A 39 6.55 3.58 -20.84
C GLY A 39 5.11 3.56 -21.30
N ALA A 40 4.72 2.58 -22.13
CA ALA A 40 3.32 2.22 -22.23
C ALA A 40 2.83 1.96 -20.81
N THR A 41 2.17 2.93 -20.19
CA THR A 41 1.37 2.69 -19.01
C THR A 41 0.23 1.81 -19.52
N HIS A 42 0.46 0.50 -19.55
CA HIS A 42 -0.62 -0.42 -19.26
C HIS A 42 -1.15 0.08 -17.93
N ALA A 43 -2.22 0.90 -18.00
CA ALA A 43 -2.88 1.38 -16.82
C ALA A 43 -3.26 0.12 -16.08
N ILE A 44 -2.49 -0.22 -15.04
CA ILE A 44 -2.78 -1.34 -14.17
C ILE A 44 -4.24 -1.11 -13.79
N PRO A 45 -5.16 -2.04 -14.13
CA PRO A 45 -6.57 -1.84 -13.85
C PRO A 45 -6.67 -1.40 -12.40
N LYS A 46 -7.25 -0.21 -12.16
CA LYS A 46 -7.34 0.36 -10.81
C LYS A 46 -8.07 -0.66 -9.95
N PHE A 47 -7.30 -1.43 -9.18
CA PHE A 47 -7.88 -2.48 -8.37
C PHE A 47 -8.71 -1.78 -7.29
N PRO A 48 -9.98 -2.15 -7.12
CA PRO A 48 -10.84 -1.44 -6.18
C PRO A 48 -10.24 -1.54 -4.77
N LYS A 49 -10.23 -0.41 -4.07
CA LYS A 49 -9.90 -0.37 -2.65
C LYS A 49 -10.91 -1.28 -1.91
N PRO A 50 -10.49 -2.01 -0.85
CA PRO A 50 -11.42 -2.77 -0.05
C PRO A 50 -12.55 -1.89 0.48
N GLU A 51 -13.73 -2.47 0.61
CA GLU A 51 -14.87 -1.79 1.22
C GLU A 51 -14.56 -1.47 2.69
N ALA A 52 -15.07 -0.33 3.18
CA ALA A 52 -14.89 0.04 4.59
C ALA A 52 -15.58 -0.97 5.50
N PHE A 53 -14.97 -1.28 6.63
CA PHE A 53 -15.52 -2.22 7.61
C PHE A 53 -15.97 -1.47 8.86
N ASP A 54 -17.27 -1.53 9.17
CA ASP A 54 -17.86 -0.78 10.30
C ASP A 54 -17.87 -1.56 11.63
N GLY A 55 -17.54 -2.85 11.61
CA GLY A 55 -17.56 -3.73 12.77
C GLY A 55 -18.95 -4.24 13.19
N THR A 56 -20.01 -3.94 12.42
CA THR A 56 -21.39 -4.33 12.72
C THR A 56 -22.07 -5.11 11.59
N LYS A 57 -21.70 -4.84 10.33
CA LYS A 57 -22.23 -5.49 9.13
C LYS A 57 -21.10 -6.03 8.28
N GLY A 58 -21.41 -7.10 7.54
CA GLY A 58 -20.42 -7.80 6.73
C GLY A 58 -19.60 -8.80 7.54
N SER A 59 -18.56 -9.34 6.92
CA SER A 59 -17.67 -10.34 7.52
C SER A 59 -16.26 -9.80 7.55
N VAL A 60 -15.63 -9.82 8.73
CA VAL A 60 -14.22 -9.47 8.90
C VAL A 60 -13.32 -10.30 7.98
N ARG A 61 -13.71 -11.55 7.70
CA ARG A 61 -13.01 -12.41 6.75
C ARG A 61 -13.08 -11.86 5.32
N THR A 62 -14.23 -11.38 4.88
CA THR A 62 -14.38 -10.77 3.54
C THR A 62 -13.54 -9.49 3.44
N PHE A 63 -13.59 -8.62 4.44
CA PHE A 63 -12.77 -7.41 4.51
C PHE A 63 -11.28 -7.74 4.40
N LEU A 64 -10.77 -8.65 5.22
CA LEU A 64 -9.36 -9.06 5.19
C LEU A 64 -8.96 -9.73 3.87
N THR A 65 -9.87 -10.47 3.23
CA THR A 65 -9.61 -11.06 1.90
C THR A 65 -9.43 -9.97 0.85
N GLN A 66 -10.30 -8.95 0.85
CA GLN A 66 -10.16 -7.80 -0.05
C GLN A 66 -8.88 -7.01 0.25
N ALA A 67 -8.55 -6.80 1.53
CA ALA A 67 -7.30 -6.16 1.95
C ALA A 67 -6.06 -6.88 1.43
N LYS A 68 -5.98 -8.21 1.57
CA LYS A 68 -4.89 -9.03 1.00
C LYS A 68 -4.78 -8.87 -0.51
N ALA A 69 -5.90 -8.93 -1.23
CA ALA A 69 -5.91 -8.76 -2.67
C ALA A 69 -5.39 -7.37 -3.08
N TYR A 70 -5.82 -6.33 -2.37
CA TYR A 70 -5.37 -4.96 -2.61
C TYR A 70 -3.87 -4.80 -2.37
N LEU A 71 -3.35 -5.26 -1.23
CA LEU A 71 -1.92 -5.20 -0.90
C LEU A 71 -1.07 -6.03 -1.85
N LYS A 72 -1.59 -7.15 -2.36
CA LYS A 72 -0.89 -7.99 -3.35
C LYS A 72 -0.67 -7.26 -4.67
N VAL A 73 -1.60 -6.39 -5.06
CA VAL A 73 -1.50 -5.58 -6.29
C VAL A 73 -0.73 -4.29 -6.06
N ASN A 74 -0.86 -3.67 -4.87
CA ASN A 74 -0.15 -2.45 -4.50
C ASN A 74 1.23 -2.75 -3.89
N THR A 75 2.16 -3.21 -4.72
CA THR A 75 3.51 -3.58 -4.29
C THR A 75 4.36 -2.43 -3.74
N ALA A 76 3.96 -1.18 -3.99
CA ALA A 76 4.59 0.00 -3.39
C ALA A 76 4.34 0.13 -1.87
N ILE A 77 3.34 -0.58 -1.34
CA ILE A 77 3.05 -0.65 0.10
C ILE A 77 3.73 -1.90 0.65
N ASP A 78 5.04 -1.84 0.79
CA ASP A 78 5.90 -2.99 1.11
C ASP A 78 6.18 -3.14 2.61
N ARG A 79 6.27 -2.04 3.36
CA ARG A 79 6.52 -2.04 4.80
C ARG A 79 5.29 -2.44 5.62
N GLU A 80 5.50 -3.24 6.67
CA GLU A 80 4.43 -3.72 7.56
C GLU A 80 3.60 -2.57 8.17
N PRO A 81 4.19 -1.51 8.75
CA PRO A 81 3.40 -0.39 9.26
C PRO A 81 2.58 0.31 8.18
N SER A 82 3.11 0.46 6.98
CA SER A 82 2.41 1.09 5.86
C SER A 82 1.20 0.27 5.40
N LYS A 83 1.31 -1.06 5.41
CA LYS A 83 0.18 -1.96 5.13
C LYS A 83 -0.91 -1.79 6.19
N ILE A 84 -0.52 -1.79 7.47
CA ILE A 84 -1.44 -1.65 8.60
C ILE A 84 -2.12 -0.29 8.59
N LEU A 85 -1.41 0.80 8.35
CA LEU A 85 -2.02 2.14 8.21
C LEU A 85 -2.98 2.19 7.01
N CYS A 86 -2.60 1.62 5.86
CA CYS A 86 -3.43 1.61 4.67
C CYS A 86 -4.77 0.89 4.89
N ILE A 87 -4.73 -0.28 5.53
CA ILE A 87 -5.91 -1.12 5.75
C ILE A 87 -6.67 -0.70 7.01
N GLY A 88 -5.98 -0.34 8.09
CA GLY A 88 -6.57 0.17 9.33
C GLY A 88 -7.39 1.44 9.11
N ASN A 89 -6.97 2.31 8.19
CA ASN A 89 -7.74 3.51 7.82
C ASN A 89 -8.99 3.22 6.96
N LEU A 90 -9.31 1.95 6.71
CA LEU A 90 -10.60 1.51 6.14
C LEU A 90 -11.58 1.03 7.21
N LEU A 91 -11.15 0.96 8.47
CA LEU A 91 -12.05 0.70 9.58
C LEU A 91 -12.89 1.95 9.85
N THR A 92 -14.17 1.73 10.15
CA THR A 92 -15.15 2.78 10.44
C THR A 92 -16.05 2.34 11.59
N GLY A 93 -16.90 3.23 12.11
CA GLY A 93 -17.87 2.89 13.14
C GLY A 93 -17.25 2.18 14.35
N LYS A 94 -17.84 1.05 14.76
CA LYS A 94 -17.40 0.26 15.91
C LYS A 94 -16.01 -0.34 15.74
N ALA A 95 -15.64 -0.69 14.50
CA ALA A 95 -14.28 -1.16 14.21
C ALA A 95 -13.24 -0.06 14.40
N MET A 96 -13.57 1.17 14.00
CA MET A 96 -12.68 2.31 14.23
C MET A 96 -12.63 2.67 15.72
N GLU A 97 -13.75 2.73 16.44
CA GLU A 97 -13.77 2.99 17.89
C GLU A 97 -12.86 2.03 18.67
N TRP A 98 -12.82 0.76 18.26
CA TRP A 98 -11.93 -0.24 18.85
C TRP A 98 -10.46 -0.07 18.44
N TRP A 99 -10.18 0.31 17.19
CA TRP A 99 -8.83 0.44 16.65
C TRP A 99 -8.16 1.78 17.01
N GLU A 100 -8.96 2.81 17.26
CA GLU A 100 -8.51 4.19 17.44
C GLU A 100 -7.43 4.37 18.52
N PRO A 101 -7.50 3.73 19.71
CA PRO A 101 -6.47 3.89 20.72
C PRO A 101 -5.09 3.39 20.26
N THR A 102 -5.03 2.21 19.65
CA THR A 102 -3.80 1.63 19.11
C THR A 102 -3.25 2.45 17.95
N LEU A 103 -4.13 2.95 17.07
CA LEU A 103 -3.72 3.82 15.98
C LEU A 103 -3.16 5.15 16.49
N ARG A 104 -3.83 5.76 17.48
CA ARG A 104 -3.39 7.02 18.07
C ARG A 104 -2.03 6.87 18.75
N ASP A 105 -1.85 5.82 19.55
CA ASP A 105 -0.57 5.53 20.20
C ASP A 105 0.58 5.43 19.19
N TYR A 106 0.36 4.75 18.07
CA TYR A 106 1.37 4.64 17.00
C TYR A 106 1.69 5.98 16.33
N LEU A 107 0.72 6.87 16.19
CA LEU A 107 0.87 8.14 15.46
C LEU A 107 1.45 9.26 16.33
N ASP A 108 1.09 9.29 17.61
CA ASP A 108 1.40 10.40 18.51
C ASP A 108 2.71 10.19 19.30
N ASN A 109 3.19 8.94 19.42
CA ASN A 109 4.36 8.59 20.23
C ASN A 109 5.55 8.12 19.37
N GLU A 110 6.75 8.65 19.63
CA GLU A 110 8.00 8.16 19.02
C GLU A 110 8.34 6.74 19.48
N GLU A 111 7.96 6.40 20.72
CA GLU A 111 8.07 5.07 21.32
C GLU A 111 6.67 4.59 21.75
N PRO A 112 5.91 3.93 20.86
CA PRO A 112 4.59 3.39 21.18
C PRO A 112 4.66 2.29 22.24
N GLU A 113 3.52 1.94 22.82
CA GLU A 113 3.43 0.82 23.75
C GLU A 113 3.92 -0.49 23.11
N ALA A 114 4.38 -1.43 23.95
CA ALA A 114 4.92 -2.71 23.46
C ALA A 114 3.92 -3.49 22.61
N GLU A 115 2.63 -3.43 22.97
CA GLU A 115 1.54 -4.05 22.21
C GLU A 115 1.36 -3.39 20.84
N THR A 116 1.31 -2.05 20.79
CA THR A 116 1.23 -1.28 19.54
C THR A 116 2.44 -1.57 18.64
N THR A 117 3.64 -1.58 19.21
CA THR A 117 4.88 -1.90 18.49
C THR A 117 4.83 -3.31 17.91
N GLN A 118 4.34 -4.30 18.67
CA GLN A 118 4.15 -5.67 18.19
C GLN A 118 3.13 -5.72 17.05
N ILE A 119 2.00 -5.02 17.15
CA ILE A 119 0.96 -4.99 16.12
C ILE A 119 1.51 -4.40 14.83
N PHE A 120 2.19 -3.25 14.90
CA PHE A 120 2.75 -2.57 13.74
C PHE A 120 3.98 -3.27 13.14
N GLY A 121 4.59 -4.22 13.86
CA GLY A 121 5.74 -5.00 13.39
C GLY A 121 5.42 -6.08 12.35
N ASP A 122 4.17 -6.58 12.29
CA ASP A 122 3.76 -7.62 11.34
C ASP A 122 2.28 -7.46 10.99
N TYR A 123 1.95 -7.32 9.70
CA TYR A 123 0.56 -7.24 9.25
C TYR A 123 -0.29 -8.44 9.69
N ASN A 124 0.29 -9.63 9.89
CA ASN A 124 -0.44 -10.79 10.42
C ASN A 124 -0.92 -10.57 11.86
N ASN A 125 -0.18 -9.82 12.69
CA ASN A 125 -0.61 -9.49 14.05
C ASN A 125 -1.87 -8.63 14.00
N PHE A 126 -1.90 -7.63 13.12
CA PHE A 126 -3.09 -6.83 12.86
C PHE A 126 -4.28 -7.69 12.38
N GLU A 127 -4.06 -8.65 11.46
CA GLU A 127 -5.13 -9.53 10.99
C GLU A 127 -5.72 -10.40 12.09
N GLU A 128 -4.87 -11.05 12.90
CA GLU A 128 -5.32 -11.93 13.98
C GLU A 128 -6.03 -11.15 15.08
N LEU A 129 -5.56 -9.95 15.39
CA LEU A 129 -6.20 -9.05 16.33
C LEU A 129 -7.60 -8.63 15.83
N LEU A 130 -7.71 -8.21 14.57
CA LEU A 130 -8.98 -7.80 13.97
C LEU A 130 -9.96 -8.97 13.86
N LYS A 131 -9.48 -10.16 13.48
CA LYS A 131 -10.29 -11.40 13.50
C LYS A 131 -10.77 -11.65 14.92
N THR A 132 -9.90 -11.63 15.92
CA THR A 132 -10.28 -11.94 17.31
C THR A 132 -11.34 -10.97 17.83
N ALA A 133 -11.21 -9.68 17.52
CA ALA A 133 -12.17 -8.65 17.95
C ALA A 133 -13.54 -8.75 17.27
N PHE A 134 -13.60 -9.13 15.98
CA PHE A 134 -14.82 -9.10 15.17
C PHE A 134 -15.25 -10.47 14.63
N ARG A 135 -14.70 -11.57 15.14
CA ARG A 135 -15.12 -12.93 14.76
C ARG A 135 -16.57 -13.11 15.19
N ASP A 136 -17.44 -13.34 14.22
CA ASP A 136 -18.82 -13.71 14.50
C ASP A 136 -18.84 -15.12 15.13
N PRO A 137 -19.28 -15.29 16.40
CA PRO A 137 -19.38 -16.61 17.02
C PRO A 137 -20.30 -17.56 16.23
N ASP A 138 -21.23 -16.98 15.46
CA ASP A 138 -22.25 -17.67 14.71
C ASP A 138 -21.95 -17.71 13.20
N GLU A 139 -20.75 -17.32 12.73
CA GLU A 139 -20.46 -17.16 11.28
C GLU A 139 -20.75 -18.45 10.49
N ILE A 140 -20.39 -19.61 11.06
CA ILE A 140 -20.68 -20.93 10.49
C ILE A 140 -22.19 -21.18 10.46
N ARG A 141 -22.91 -20.83 11.53
CA ARG A 141 -24.36 -21.05 11.66
C ARG A 141 -25.15 -20.13 10.73
N THR A 142 -24.71 -18.89 10.57
CA THR A 142 -25.26 -17.89 9.64
C THR A 142 -24.97 -18.24 8.19
N ALA A 143 -23.74 -18.64 7.85
CA ALA A 143 -23.38 -19.12 6.51
C ALA A 143 -24.15 -20.40 6.16
N THR A 144 -24.27 -21.34 7.10
CA THR A 144 -25.07 -22.56 6.92
C THR A 144 -26.55 -22.26 6.74
N ARG A 145 -27.12 -21.30 7.49
CA ARG A 145 -28.50 -20.83 7.30
C ARG A 145 -28.69 -20.17 5.94
N LYS A 146 -27.77 -19.29 5.51
CA LYS A 146 -27.80 -18.66 4.19
C LYS A 146 -27.69 -19.69 3.07
N LEU A 147 -26.79 -20.68 3.19
CA LEU A 147 -26.67 -21.80 2.24
C LEU A 147 -27.93 -22.68 2.21
N LYS A 148 -28.55 -22.96 3.37
CA LYS A 148 -29.83 -23.69 3.45
C LYS A 148 -30.99 -22.90 2.85
N ALA A 149 -30.99 -21.57 2.99
CA ALA A 149 -31.97 -20.68 2.37
C ALA A 149 -31.74 -20.50 0.86
N LEU A 150 -30.50 -20.64 0.39
CA LEU A 150 -30.13 -20.58 -1.03
C LEU A 150 -30.49 -21.87 -1.80
N LYS A 151 -30.81 -22.97 -1.10
CA LYS A 151 -31.35 -24.18 -1.74
C LYS A 151 -32.75 -23.87 -2.26
N GLN A 152 -32.83 -23.72 -3.57
CA GLN A 152 -34.00 -23.51 -4.41
C GLN A 152 -35.30 -24.07 -3.82
N THR A 153 -36.20 -23.16 -3.42
CA THR A 153 -37.54 -23.47 -2.89
C THR A 153 -38.62 -23.57 -3.97
N ARG A 154 -38.29 -23.26 -5.24
CA ARG A 154 -39.24 -23.30 -6.37
C ARG A 154 -38.89 -24.38 -7.38
N SER A 155 -39.89 -25.15 -7.77
CA SER A 155 -39.85 -26.15 -8.86
C SER A 155 -39.25 -25.55 -10.14
N ALA A 156 -38.47 -26.36 -10.87
CA ALA A 156 -37.86 -26.01 -12.16
C ALA A 156 -38.87 -25.58 -13.24
N GLN A 157 -40.18 -25.74 -13.00
CA GLN A 157 -41.26 -25.33 -13.91
C GLN A 157 -41.52 -23.82 -13.94
N HIS A 158 -40.90 -23.00 -13.09
CA HIS A 158 -41.11 -21.55 -13.05
C HIS A 158 -40.09 -20.73 -13.88
N TYR A 159 -39.24 -21.41 -14.66
CA TYR A 159 -38.19 -20.85 -15.52
C TYR A 159 -38.37 -21.27 -17.00
N ALA A 160 -39.62 -21.37 -17.48
CA ALA A 160 -39.94 -21.55 -18.89
C ALA A 160 -40.58 -20.28 -19.46
#